data_AF-A0A845YP56-F1
#
_entry.id   AF-A0A845YP56-F1
#
_cell.length_a   1.000
_cell.length_b   1.000
_cell.length_c   1.000
_cell.angle_alpha   90.00
_cell.angle_beta   90.00
_cell.angle_gamma   90.00
#
_symmetry.space_group_name_H-M   'P 1'
#
loop_
_entity.id
_entity.type
_entity.pdbx_description
1 polymer ?
#
loop_
_entity_poly.entity_id
_entity_poly.type
_entity_poly.pdbx_seq_one_letter_code
_entity_poly.pdbx_strand_id
1 'polypeptide(L)'
;MTMILEAVYEQGVLRLTQPLNLPEGTRVEVTLVKSGTNFQQKKPADILAAIASLPLEGEQDEFSGRDHDRKKKPADILAAIASLPLEGEQDEFSGRDHDRILYPEQDKQ
;
A
#
# COMPACT_ATOMS: atom_id res chain seq x y z
N MET A 1 -16.32 -6.94 -15.50
CA MET A 1 -15.72 -8.09 -14.80
C MET A 1 -14.31 -8.25 -15.32
N THR A 2 -13.31 -8.28 -14.44
CA THR A 2 -11.89 -8.27 -14.82
C THR A 2 -11.33 -9.67 -14.68
N MET A 3 -10.65 -10.17 -15.71
CA MET A 3 -10.00 -11.49 -15.74
C MET A 3 -8.54 -11.28 -16.11
N ILE A 4 -7.63 -12.00 -15.43
CA ILE A 4 -6.19 -11.97 -15.72
C ILE A 4 -5.88 -13.17 -16.60
N LEU A 5 -5.20 -12.92 -17.72
CA LEU A 5 -4.82 -13.93 -18.70
C LEU A 5 -3.32 -13.90 -18.93
N GLU A 6 -2.73 -15.07 -19.11
CA GLU A 6 -1.30 -15.20 -19.42
C GLU A 6 -1.07 -15.12 -20.94
N ALA A 7 -0.13 -14.26 -21.34
CA ALA A 7 0.31 -14.12 -22.72
C ALA A 7 1.84 -14.11 -22.80
N VAL A 8 2.35 -14.55 -23.96
CA VAL A 8 3.77 -14.42 -24.33
C VAL A 8 3.90 -13.30 -25.35
N TYR A 9 4.88 -12.44 -25.16
CA TYR A 9 5.23 -11.41 -26.15
C TYR A 9 6.25 -11.98 -27.14
N GLU A 10 5.84 -12.15 -28.40
CA GLU A 10 6.69 -12.68 -29.48
C GLU A 10 6.54 -11.82 -30.73
N GLN A 11 7.66 -11.39 -31.32
CA GLN A 11 7.69 -10.64 -32.59
C GLN A 11 6.81 -9.38 -32.63
N GLY A 12 6.66 -8.69 -31.51
CA GLY A 12 5.82 -7.49 -31.44
C GLY A 12 4.36 -7.75 -31.10
N VAL A 13 3.96 -9.02 -30.88
CA VAL A 13 2.56 -9.42 -30.67
C VAL A 13 2.41 -10.15 -29.33
N LEU A 14 1.33 -9.83 -28.59
CA LEU A 14 0.92 -10.60 -27.40
C LEU A 14 0.08 -11.80 -27.84
N ARG A 15 0.60 -13.01 -27.62
CA ARG A 15 -0.11 -14.27 -27.89
C ARG A 15 -0.58 -14.88 -26.56
N LEU A 16 -1.90 -15.00 -26.39
CA LEU A 16 -2.46 -15.70 -25.24
C LEU A 16 -1.98 -17.15 -25.21
N THR A 17 -1.68 -17.65 -24.02
CA THR A 17 -1.27 -19.06 -23.81
C THR A 17 -2.44 -20.03 -23.95
N GLN A 18 -3.66 -19.54 -23.70
CA GLN A 18 -4.90 -20.30 -23.83
C GLN A 18 -5.87 -19.56 -24.76
N PRO A 19 -6.67 -20.28 -25.58
CA PRO A 19 -7.71 -19.66 -26.39
C PRO A 19 -8.73 -18.93 -25.52
N LEU A 20 -9.07 -17.70 -25.90
CA LEU A 20 -10.11 -16.92 -25.26
C LEU A 20 -11.29 -16.79 -26.21
N ASN A 21 -12.46 -17.28 -25.79
CA ASN A 21 -13.67 -17.20 -26.58
C ASN A 21 -14.37 -15.86 -26.31
N LEU A 22 -14.12 -14.86 -27.17
CA LEU A 22 -14.82 -13.59 -27.18
C LEU A 22 -15.45 -13.34 -28.57
N PRO A 23 -16.62 -12.71 -28.65
CA PRO A 23 -17.19 -12.29 -29.92
C PRO A 23 -16.22 -11.39 -30.69
N GLU A 24 -16.16 -11.55 -32.00
CA GLU A 24 -15.37 -10.65 -32.86
C GLU A 24 -15.82 -9.19 -32.69
N GLY A 25 -14.86 -8.27 -32.69
CA GLY A 25 -15.11 -6.85 -32.44
C GLY A 25 -15.26 -6.47 -30.96
N THR A 26 -15.11 -7.42 -30.03
CA THR A 26 -15.05 -7.12 -28.59
C THR A 26 -13.85 -6.22 -28.29
N ARG A 27 -14.11 -5.03 -27.74
CA ARG A 27 -13.07 -4.12 -27.25
C ARG A 27 -12.54 -4.64 -25.91
N VAL A 28 -11.23 -4.78 -25.81
CA VAL A 28 -10.55 -5.16 -24.58
C VAL A 28 -9.58 -4.06 -24.16
N GLU A 29 -9.45 -3.86 -22.86
CA GLU A 29 -8.42 -3.02 -22.28
C GLU A 29 -7.24 -3.89 -21.86
N VAL A 30 -6.02 -3.46 -22.19
CA VAL A 30 -4.80 -4.22 -21.88
C VAL A 30 -4.01 -3.47 -20.83
N THR A 31 -3.88 -4.05 -19.65
CA THR A 31 -3.00 -3.54 -18.59
C THR A 31 -1.69 -4.33 -18.60
N LEU A 32 -0.58 -3.64 -18.86
CA LEU A 32 0.74 -4.26 -18.84
C LEU A 32 1.39 -4.07 -17.47
N VAL A 33 1.56 -5.16 -16.74
CA VAL A 33 2.26 -5.15 -15.44
C VAL A 33 3.68 -5.68 -15.66
N LYS A 34 4.68 -4.81 -15.55
CA LYS A 34 6.08 -5.22 -15.60
C LYS A 34 6.32 -6.15 -14.42
N SER A 35 6.55 -7.43 -14.70
CA SER A 35 7.01 -8.39 -13.69
C SER A 35 8.44 -8.01 -13.30
N GLY A 36 8.56 -7.01 -12.42
CA GLY A 36 9.82 -6.70 -11.75
C GLY A 36 10.15 -7.85 -10.84
N THR A 37 11.16 -8.64 -11.24
CA THR A 37 11.88 -9.63 -10.42
C THR A 37 10.99 -10.61 -9.65
N ASN A 38 10.85 -11.83 -10.19
CA ASN A 38 10.52 -13.03 -9.42
C ASN A 38 9.34 -12.88 -8.43
N PHE A 39 8.11 -12.95 -8.95
CA PHE A 39 7.14 -13.82 -8.28
C PHE A 39 7.49 -15.28 -8.58
N GLN A 40 8.75 -15.68 -8.32
CA GLN A 40 8.97 -17.05 -7.89
C GLN A 40 8.07 -17.18 -6.67
N GLN A 41 7.09 -18.08 -6.72
CA GLN A 41 6.45 -18.57 -5.51
C GLN A 41 7.59 -19.05 -4.60
N LYS A 42 8.09 -18.16 -3.73
CA LYS A 42 9.08 -18.51 -2.74
C LYS A 42 8.43 -19.62 -1.93
N LYS A 43 9.11 -20.77 -1.79
CA LYS A 43 8.57 -21.81 -0.94
C LYS A 43 8.40 -21.19 0.45
N PRO A 44 7.39 -21.57 1.23
CA PRO A 44 7.23 -21.04 2.58
C PRO A 44 8.52 -21.07 3.41
N ALA A 45 9.37 -22.08 3.21
CA ALA A 45 10.70 -22.18 3.80
C ALA A 45 11.64 -21.01 3.44
N ASP A 46 11.64 -20.54 2.19
CA ASP A 46 12.49 -19.44 1.74
C ASP A 46 12.05 -18.09 2.33
N ILE A 47 10.74 -17.93 2.54
CA ILE A 47 10.16 -16.76 3.21
C ILE A 47 10.55 -16.77 4.68
N LEU A 48 10.41 -17.92 5.35
CA LEU A 48 10.78 -18.07 6.76
C LEU A 48 12.28 -17.87 7.00
N ALA A 49 13.13 -18.39 6.10
CA ALA A 49 14.58 -18.17 6.16
C ALA A 49 14.94 -16.68 6.00
N ALA A 50 14.24 -15.96 5.11
CA ALA A 50 14.42 -14.53 4.94
C ALA A 50 14.00 -13.73 6.20
N ILE A 51 12.86 -14.08 6.83
CA ILE A 51 12.40 -13.45 8.07
C ILE A 51 13.38 -13.71 9.22
N ALA A 52 13.89 -14.94 9.36
CA ALA A 52 14.87 -15.30 10.38
C ALA A 52 16.22 -14.56 10.20
N SER A 53 16.49 -14.05 9.00
CA SER A 53 17.70 -13.30 8.68
C SER A 53 17.52 -11.78 8.84
N LEU A 54 16.30 -11.31 9.12
CA LEU A 54 16.08 -9.90 9.43
C LEU A 54 16.74 -9.61 10.78
N PRO A 55 17.48 -8.49 10.91
CA PRO A 55 17.97 -8.05 12.21
C PRO A 55 16.76 -7.85 13.12
N LEU A 56 16.84 -8.36 14.34
CA LEU A 56 15.84 -8.07 15.35
C LEU A 56 15.97 -6.58 15.69
N GLU A 57 14.89 -5.83 15.48
CA GLU A 57 14.77 -4.45 15.91
C GLU A 57 14.96 -4.44 17.44
N GLY A 58 16.08 -3.87 17.92
CA GLY A 58 16.42 -3.88 19.34
C GLY A 58 17.91 -3.86 19.71
N GLU A 59 18.85 -4.05 18.77
CA GLU A 59 20.28 -3.86 19.10
C GLU A 59 20.73 -2.39 19.08
N GLN A 60 19.93 -1.47 18.50
CA GLN A 60 20.30 -0.05 18.38
C GLN A 60 19.24 0.97 18.81
N ASP A 61 18.03 0.54 19.18
CA ASP A 61 17.04 1.47 19.71
C ASP A 61 17.12 1.54 21.24
N GLU A 62 17.43 2.74 21.75
CA GLU A 62 17.32 3.08 23.18
C GLU A 62 15.89 3.01 23.71
N PHE A 63 14.90 2.76 22.84
CA PHE A 63 13.50 2.64 23.21
C PHE A 63 13.25 1.29 23.89
N SER A 64 13.18 1.32 25.21
CA SER A 64 12.94 0.13 26.01
C SER A 64 11.44 0.01 26.34
N GLY A 65 10.94 -1.21 26.53
CA GLY A 65 9.56 -1.41 27.03
C GLY A 65 9.25 -0.73 28.38
N ARG A 66 10.25 -0.17 29.07
CA ARG A 66 10.06 0.67 30.26
C ARG A 66 9.55 2.08 29.94
N ASP A 67 9.75 2.54 28.70
CA ASP A 67 9.26 3.84 28.25
C ASP A 67 7.74 3.84 28.05
N HIS A 68 7.12 2.66 27.81
CA HIS A 68 5.67 2.48 27.77
C HIS A 68 4.98 2.77 29.11
N ASP A 69 5.63 2.41 30.21
CA ASP A 69 5.05 2.54 31.56
C ASP A 69 5.28 3.93 32.16
N ARG A 70 6.01 4.80 31.46
CA ARG A 70 6.32 6.14 31.94
C ARG A 70 5.08 7.02 31.82
N LYS A 71 4.22 6.96 32.86
CA LYS A 71 3.11 7.89 33.07
C LYS A 71 3.65 9.32 33.07
N LYS A 72 3.54 10.03 31.95
CA LYS A 72 3.81 11.48 31.87
C LYS A 72 2.85 12.20 32.80
N LYS A 73 3.30 13.24 33.50
CA LYS A 73 2.38 14.06 34.29
C LYS A 73 1.46 14.81 33.31
N PRO A 74 0.19 15.10 33.69
CA PRO A 74 -0.71 15.87 32.84
C PRO A 74 -0.12 17.19 32.32
N ALA A 75 0.69 17.87 33.13
CA ALA A 75 1.38 19.09 32.72
C ALA A 75 2.38 18.88 31.56
N ASP A 76 3.10 17.76 31.55
CA ASP A 76 4.08 17.44 30.50
C ASP A 76 3.38 17.08 29.18
N ILE A 77 2.20 16.45 29.28
CA ILE A 77 1.35 16.14 28.11
C ILE A 77 0.80 17.43 27.51
N LEU A 78 0.28 18.34 28.34
CA LEU A 78 -0.26 19.62 27.88
C LEU A 78 0.81 20.51 27.26
N ALA A 79 2.03 20.53 27.81
CA ALA A 79 3.15 21.26 27.24
C ALA A 79 3.55 20.72 25.86
N ALA A 80 3.53 19.39 25.68
CA ALA A 80 3.79 18.77 24.38
C ALA A 80 2.71 19.13 23.35
N ILE A 81 1.43 19.09 23.73
CA ILE A 81 0.31 19.48 22.85
C ILE A 81 0.40 20.97 22.47
N ALA A 82 0.73 21.84 23.41
CA ALA A 82 0.86 23.28 23.16
C ALA A 82 2.06 23.63 22.25
N SER A 83 3.00 22.70 22.08
CA SER A 83 4.17 22.85 21.20
C SER A 83 3.92 22.30 19.80
N LEU A 84 2.78 21.63 19.57
CA LEU A 84 2.40 21.20 18.23
C LEU A 84 2.06 22.43 17.39
N PRO A 85 2.48 22.47 16.11
CA PRO A 85 1.99 23.49 15.21
C PRO A 85 0.46 23.39 15.18
N LEU A 86 -0.21 24.51 15.44
CA LEU A 86 -1.62 24.61 15.14
C LEU A 86 -1.76 24.39 13.63
N GLU A 87 -2.68 23.52 13.21
CA GLU A 87 -3.03 23.38 11.79
C GLU A 87 -3.24 24.79 11.23
N GLY A 88 -2.33 25.20 10.36
CA GLY A 88 -2.37 26.52 9.74
C GLY A 88 -3.39 26.50 8.61
N GLU A 89 -3.80 27.68 8.14
CA GLU A 89 -4.58 27.83 6.89
C GLU A 89 -3.90 27.20 5.65
N GLN A 90 -2.69 26.65 5.79
CA GLN A 90 -1.87 26.01 4.75
C GLN A 90 -1.85 24.49 4.80
N ASP A 91 -2.56 23.82 5.73
CA ASP A 91 -2.70 22.36 5.64
C ASP A 91 -3.55 22.02 4.41
N GLU A 92 -2.90 21.50 3.37
CA GLU A 92 -3.50 21.08 2.10
C GLU A 92 -4.51 19.92 2.28
N PHE A 93 -4.56 19.33 3.48
CA PHE A 93 -5.42 18.20 3.81
C PHE A 93 -6.22 18.50 5.08
N SER A 94 -7.38 19.11 4.91
CA SER A 94 -8.32 19.39 5.99
C SER A 94 -9.28 18.22 6.23
N GLY A 95 -9.97 18.20 7.38
CA GLY A 95 -11.04 17.25 7.64
C GLY A 95 -12.17 17.25 6.58
N ARG A 96 -12.34 18.35 5.83
CA ARG A 96 -13.28 18.38 4.69
C ARG A 96 -12.79 17.59 3.49
N ASP A 97 -11.47 17.53 3.27
CA ASP A 97 -10.87 16.73 2.19
C ASP A 97 -11.03 15.24 2.48
N HIS A 98 -10.94 14.87 3.76
CA HIS A 98 -11.22 13.51 4.24
C HIS A 98 -12.67 13.08 3.92
N ASP A 99 -13.66 13.93 4.20
CA ASP A 99 -15.06 13.63 3.92
C ASP A 99 -15.34 13.53 2.42
N ARG A 100 -14.67 14.35 1.59
CA ARG A 100 -14.80 14.31 0.13
C ARG A 100 -14.25 13.02 -0.50
N ILE A 101 -13.20 12.44 0.09
CA ILE A 101 -12.62 11.16 -0.36
C ILE A 101 -13.51 9.99 0.06
N LEU A 102 -14.04 10.02 1.29
CA LEU A 102 -14.85 8.93 1.83
C LEU A 102 -16.30 8.94 1.33
N TYR A 103 -16.86 10.13 1.10
CA TYR A 103 -18.22 10.33 0.63
C TYR A 103 -18.23 11.27 -0.58
N PRO A 104 -17.78 10.80 -1.76
CA PRO A 104 -17.90 11.60 -2.97
C PRO A 104 -19.38 11.93 -3.17
N GLU A 105 -19.71 13.23 -3.29
CA GLU A 105 -21.08 13.66 -3.53
C GLU A 105 -21.58 12.93 -4.77
N GLN A 106 -22.56 12.05 -4.57
CA GLN A 106 -23.24 11.38 -5.67
C GLN A 106 -24.05 12.47 -6.37
N ASP A 107 -23.60 12.90 -7.54
CA ASP A 107 -24.32 13.82 -8.42
C ASP A 107 -25.78 13.38 -8.52
N LYS A 108 -26.66 14.12 -7.83
CA LYS A 108 -28.09 14.03 -8.03
C LYS A 108 -28.39 14.73 -9.36
N GLN A 109 -28.77 13.93 -10.35
CA GLN A 109 -29.47 14.39 -11.56
C GLN A 109 -30.74 15.15 -11.22
#